data_AF-A0A0F9IH68-F1
#
_entry.id   AF-A0A0F9IH68-F1
#
_cell.length_a   1.000
_cell.length_b   1.000
_cell.length_c   1.000
_cell.angle_alpha   90.00
_cell.angle_beta   90.00
_cell.angle_gamma   90.00
#
_symmetry.space_group_name_H-M   'P 1'
#
loop_
_entity.id
_entity.type
_entity.pdbx_description
1 polymer ?
#
loop_
_entity_poly.entity_id
_entity_poly.type
_entity_poly.pdbx_seq_one_letter_code
_entity_poly.pdbx_strand_id
1 'polypeptide(L)'
;MGDAKARIILSKSGESTKTYYIDEGDDRIMALNHTEQEWSQVALAVLQDSDATIAGLDFNGYKALVYWGYGANYSLCAPLWCIAHKTDSRSGSIITALSLAGTFNLMNEDRASTSFIPDHNDAKTVKDLLKELCAGQFSAWVANTTYAVGDFVRATTTNGKVFKCTAVAGDEKSGASEPTWDTEVGNTTVDDQVTWTCRGGEMTSYSHVKAYTATFDDTTGIIDTFAPKDSFRVYLNDSRLSKIKGLMRHIGYKCRVEDDEEIHFFIPVTSGSTYDEEYNDAVTGHNFFEKGVRKRVIIPGYFVVSSHPDHLSPFAGFTGFAKDTGYDALPTDLQKRIYKYFRVTSNAQCTSIAGNLLIH
;
A
#
# COMPACT_ATOMS: atom_id res chain seq x y z
N MET A 1 -29.25 26.04 4.45
CA MET A 1 -28.36 25.06 3.80
C MET A 1 -26.99 25.31 4.39
N GLY A 2 -26.27 24.27 4.81
CA GLY A 2 -24.91 24.48 5.31
C GLY A 2 -24.00 24.76 4.13
N ASP A 3 -23.05 25.66 4.29
CA ASP A 3 -22.05 25.91 3.26
C ASP A 3 -20.97 24.82 3.35
N ALA A 4 -20.48 24.39 2.19
CA ALA A 4 -19.33 23.49 2.12
C ALA A 4 -18.09 24.27 2.58
N LYS A 5 -17.28 23.68 3.45
CA LYS A 5 -16.09 24.33 4.00
C LYS A 5 -14.89 23.41 3.98
N ALA A 6 -13.71 24.00 3.99
CA ALA A 6 -12.47 23.25 4.08
C ALA A 6 -11.45 23.98 4.96
N ARG A 7 -10.50 23.21 5.50
CA ARG A 7 -9.40 23.75 6.29
C ARG A 7 -8.15 22.97 6.01
N ILE A 8 -7.01 23.67 5.95
CA ILE A 8 -5.69 23.05 5.84
C ILE A 8 -4.87 23.47 7.05
N ILE A 9 -4.33 22.48 7.76
CA ILE A 9 -3.35 22.68 8.84
C ILE A 9 -1.99 22.25 8.31
N LEU A 10 -1.03 23.17 8.31
CA LEU A 10 0.35 22.97 7.85
C LEU A 10 1.27 22.98 9.07
N SER A 11 2.04 21.91 9.25
CA SER A 11 3.00 21.78 10.35
C SER A 11 4.35 21.23 9.88
N LYS A 12 5.42 21.70 10.52
CA LYS A 12 6.80 21.23 10.30
C LYS A 12 7.56 21.34 11.63
N SER A 13 8.39 20.34 11.94
CA SER A 13 9.15 20.34 13.20
C SER A 13 10.03 21.60 13.29
N GLY A 14 9.98 22.29 14.43
CA GLY A 14 10.72 23.53 14.67
C GLY A 14 10.07 24.80 14.10
N GLU A 15 8.97 24.69 13.37
CA GLU A 15 8.25 25.81 12.76
C GLU A 15 6.88 26.03 13.43
N SER A 16 6.33 27.24 13.29
CA SER A 16 4.96 27.51 13.74
C SER A 16 3.94 26.82 12.83
N THR A 17 2.94 26.18 13.45
CA THR A 17 1.78 25.62 12.74
C THR A 17 0.97 26.75 12.10
N LYS A 18 0.59 26.56 10.84
CA LYS A 18 -0.20 27.51 10.05
C LYS A 18 -1.52 26.87 9.68
N THR A 19 -2.62 27.61 9.80
CA THR A 19 -3.95 27.09 9.53
C THR A 19 -4.71 28.06 8.64
N TYR A 20 -5.21 27.56 7.53
CA TYR A 20 -5.96 28.33 6.53
C TYR A 20 -7.32 27.68 6.29
N TYR A 21 -8.31 28.48 5.92
CA TYR A 21 -9.70 28.06 5.83
C TYR A 21 -10.35 28.50 4.51
N ILE A 22 -11.46 27.86 4.15
CA ILE A 22 -12.50 28.32 3.20
C ILE A 22 -13.73 28.69 4.03
N ASP A 23 -14.28 29.89 3.81
CA ASP A 23 -15.58 30.35 4.33
C ASP A 23 -15.71 30.38 5.88
N GLU A 24 -14.60 30.38 6.62
CA GLU A 24 -14.55 30.49 8.09
C GLU A 24 -13.16 31.00 8.55
N GLY A 25 -13.03 31.74 9.66
CA GLY A 25 -11.71 32.06 10.24
C GLY A 25 -10.74 32.86 9.34
N ASP A 26 -9.50 32.36 9.16
CA ASP A 26 -8.50 32.91 8.23
C ASP A 26 -8.81 32.44 6.80
N ASP A 27 -9.85 33.05 6.23
CA ASP A 27 -10.44 32.74 4.92
C ASP A 27 -9.49 33.10 3.78
N ARG A 28 -8.53 32.22 3.56
CA ARG A 28 -7.44 32.41 2.58
C ARG A 28 -7.43 31.37 1.50
N ILE A 29 -8.10 30.23 1.66
CA ILE A 29 -8.09 29.20 0.64
C ILE A 29 -9.05 29.61 -0.49
N MET A 30 -8.51 30.04 -1.62
CA MET A 30 -9.31 30.39 -2.80
C MET A 30 -9.79 29.16 -3.57
N ALA A 31 -8.97 28.12 -3.59
CA ALA A 31 -9.29 26.86 -4.25
C ALA A 31 -8.52 25.72 -3.58
N LEU A 32 -9.20 24.60 -3.40
CA LEU A 32 -8.60 23.36 -2.93
C LEU A 32 -9.05 22.20 -3.82
N ASN A 33 -8.20 21.83 -4.77
CA ASN A 33 -8.46 20.70 -5.65
C ASN A 33 -7.78 19.46 -5.06
N HIS A 34 -8.55 18.55 -4.49
CA HIS A 34 -8.06 17.29 -3.93
C HIS A 34 -8.52 16.12 -4.81
N THR A 35 -7.58 15.27 -5.21
CA THR A 35 -7.87 14.08 -6.03
C THR A 35 -7.32 12.85 -5.33
N GLU A 36 -8.23 11.94 -4.96
CA GLU A 36 -7.93 10.63 -4.39
C GLU A 36 -8.17 9.54 -5.43
N GLN A 37 -7.16 8.70 -5.63
CA GLN A 37 -7.18 7.53 -6.50
C GLN A 37 -6.55 6.35 -5.75
N GLU A 38 -6.76 5.12 -6.23
CA GLU A 38 -6.28 3.89 -5.57
C GLU A 38 -4.78 3.92 -5.21
N TRP A 39 -3.97 4.59 -6.04
CA TRP A 39 -2.51 4.62 -5.88
C TRP A 39 -1.91 6.04 -5.91
N SER A 40 -2.73 7.06 -5.74
CA SER A 40 -2.32 8.45 -5.82
C SER A 40 -3.26 9.33 -5.01
N GLN A 41 -2.70 10.25 -4.24
CA GLN A 41 -3.42 11.29 -3.54
C GLN A 41 -2.66 12.60 -3.75
N VAL A 42 -3.28 13.56 -4.41
CA VAL A 42 -2.67 14.86 -4.69
C VAL A 42 -3.65 15.97 -4.37
N ALA A 43 -3.14 17.07 -3.84
CA ALA A 43 -3.94 18.27 -3.66
C ALA A 43 -3.19 19.52 -4.15
N LEU A 44 -3.94 20.46 -4.72
CA LEU A 44 -3.47 21.81 -5.04
C LEU A 44 -4.29 22.79 -4.22
N ALA A 45 -3.65 23.45 -3.26
CA ALA A 45 -4.25 24.51 -2.46
C ALA A 45 -3.78 25.86 -2.97
N VAL A 46 -4.68 26.77 -3.30
CA VAL A 46 -4.36 28.15 -3.69
C VAL A 46 -4.77 29.06 -2.56
N LEU A 47 -3.79 29.75 -1.98
CA LEU A 47 -3.97 30.68 -0.87
C LEU A 47 -3.94 32.12 -1.39
N GLN A 48 -4.90 32.93 -0.97
CA GLN A 48 -4.88 34.37 -1.11
C GLN A 48 -3.85 34.95 -0.16
N ASP A 49 -2.99 35.80 -0.71
CA ASP A 49 -1.91 36.45 0.04
C ASP A 49 -1.87 37.96 -0.23
N SER A 50 -3.04 38.60 -0.34
CA SER A 50 -3.12 40.05 -0.61
C SER A 50 -2.39 40.92 0.43
N ASP A 51 -2.12 40.39 1.62
CA ASP A 51 -1.37 41.07 2.69
C ASP A 51 0.14 40.73 2.72
N ALA A 52 0.61 39.92 1.76
CA ALA A 52 2.01 39.52 1.59
C ALA A 52 2.65 38.83 2.81
N THR A 53 1.85 38.12 3.61
CA THR A 53 2.31 37.41 4.81
C THR A 53 2.72 35.96 4.53
N ILE A 54 2.26 35.39 3.41
CA ILE A 54 2.49 34.00 3.01
C ILE A 54 3.63 33.89 2.00
N ALA A 55 3.78 34.85 1.08
CA ALA A 55 4.74 34.84 -0.02
C ALA A 55 6.20 34.66 0.40
N GLY A 56 6.56 35.11 1.61
CA GLY A 56 7.91 34.98 2.16
C GLY A 56 8.20 33.67 2.90
N LEU A 57 7.21 32.78 3.02
CA LEU A 57 7.32 31.53 3.76
C LEU A 57 7.72 30.38 2.84
N ASP A 58 8.64 29.54 3.31
CA ASP A 58 8.98 28.29 2.64
C ASP A 58 8.14 27.14 3.21
N PHE A 59 7.15 26.69 2.44
CA PHE A 59 6.29 25.57 2.82
C PHE A 59 6.88 24.19 2.49
N ASN A 60 8.07 24.11 1.90
CA ASN A 60 8.64 22.82 1.49
C ASN A 60 8.86 21.91 2.71
N GLY A 61 8.33 20.69 2.62
CA GLY A 61 8.40 19.69 3.69
C GLY A 61 7.42 19.91 4.84
N TYR A 62 6.48 20.85 4.73
CA TYR A 62 5.35 20.90 5.67
C TYR A 62 4.41 19.73 5.45
N LYS A 63 3.97 19.12 6.53
CA LYS A 63 2.86 18.18 6.54
C LYS A 63 1.55 18.95 6.47
N ALA A 64 0.67 18.54 5.58
CA ALA A 64 -0.64 19.14 5.35
C ALA A 64 -1.75 18.17 5.78
N LEU A 65 -2.54 18.59 6.76
CA LEU A 65 -3.79 17.93 7.14
C LEU A 65 -4.95 18.68 6.50
N VAL A 66 -5.63 18.02 5.58
CA VAL A 66 -6.78 18.57 4.85
C VAL A 66 -8.07 18.09 5.50
N TYR A 67 -8.93 19.03 5.85
CA TYR A 67 -10.26 18.77 6.39
C TYR A 67 -11.32 19.23 5.39
N TRP A 68 -12.29 18.37 5.09
CA TRP A 68 -13.51 18.73 4.37
C TRP A 68 -14.68 18.76 5.34
N GLY A 69 -15.59 19.72 5.18
CA GLY A 69 -16.68 19.91 6.13
C GLY A 69 -17.98 20.38 5.50
N TYR A 70 -19.06 20.18 6.24
CA TYR A 70 -20.39 20.69 5.94
C TYR A 70 -21.06 21.12 7.23
N GLY A 71 -21.56 22.37 7.28
CA GLY A 71 -22.15 22.93 8.50
C GLY A 71 -21.12 23.03 9.64
N ALA A 72 -21.36 22.38 10.78
CA ALA A 72 -20.47 22.43 11.94
C ALA A 72 -19.36 21.36 11.94
N ASN A 73 -19.44 20.37 11.04
CA ASN A 73 -18.60 19.17 11.10
C ASN A 73 -17.44 19.23 10.09
N TYR A 74 -16.32 18.62 10.46
CA TYR A 74 -15.16 18.38 9.60
C TYR A 74 -14.79 16.90 9.62
N SER A 75 -14.32 16.39 8.49
CA SER A 75 -13.74 15.07 8.30
C SER A 75 -12.30 15.24 7.81
N LEU A 76 -11.37 14.53 8.44
CA LEU A 76 -9.95 14.56 8.11
C LEU A 76 -9.66 13.57 6.97
N CYS A 77 -8.91 14.03 5.97
CA CYS A 77 -8.32 13.17 4.95
C CYS A 77 -6.94 12.65 5.39
N ALA A 78 -6.48 11.59 4.72
CA ALA A 78 -5.12 11.09 4.87
C ALA A 78 -4.10 12.23 4.66
N PRO A 79 -3.04 12.32 5.49
CA PRO A 79 -2.09 13.41 5.42
C PRO A 79 -1.36 13.52 4.07
N LEU A 80 -1.13 14.76 3.64
CA LEU A 80 -0.28 15.08 2.50
C LEU A 80 0.98 15.82 2.94
N TRP A 81 1.92 15.99 2.00
CA TRP A 81 3.15 16.73 2.20
C TRP A 81 3.30 17.81 1.13
N CYS A 82 3.67 19.02 1.54
CA CYS A 82 3.97 20.10 0.61
C CYS A 82 5.33 19.83 -0.05
N ILE A 83 5.27 19.48 -1.34
CA ILE A 83 6.43 19.15 -2.17
C ILE A 83 6.94 20.33 -2.98
N ALA A 84 6.08 21.33 -3.20
CA ALA A 84 6.44 22.56 -3.86
C ALA A 84 5.42 23.65 -3.49
N HIS A 85 5.89 24.89 -3.52
CA HIS A 85 5.01 26.06 -3.49
C HIS A 85 5.42 27.03 -4.60
N LYS A 86 4.45 27.80 -5.09
CA LYS A 86 4.68 28.84 -6.09
C LYS A 86 3.88 30.08 -5.72
N THR A 87 4.58 31.21 -5.63
CA THR A 87 3.95 32.51 -5.41
C THR A 87 3.89 33.28 -6.72
N ASP A 88 2.70 33.71 -7.11
CA ASP A 88 2.47 34.57 -8.27
C ASP A 88 1.97 35.95 -7.78
N SER A 89 2.64 37.02 -8.21
CA SER A 89 2.22 38.41 -7.97
C SER A 89 1.82 39.06 -9.28
N ARG A 90 0.57 39.54 -9.37
CA ARG A 90 0.05 40.29 -10.52
C ARG A 90 -0.69 41.53 -10.00
N SER A 91 -0.45 42.69 -10.61
CA SER A 91 -1.00 44.01 -10.24
C SER A 91 -2.25 43.98 -9.33
N GLY A 92 -2.04 44.04 -8.01
CA GLY A 92 -3.11 44.10 -6.99
C GLY A 92 -3.49 42.79 -6.30
N SER A 93 -2.89 41.64 -6.67
CA SER A 93 -3.15 40.34 -6.03
C SER A 93 -1.88 39.48 -5.97
N ILE A 94 -1.66 38.86 -4.81
CA ILE A 94 -0.62 37.84 -4.60
C ILE A 94 -1.36 36.55 -4.24
N ILE A 95 -0.97 35.45 -4.89
CA ILE A 95 -1.46 34.11 -4.58
C ILE A 95 -0.29 33.18 -4.33
N THR A 96 -0.44 32.27 -3.37
CA THR A 96 0.52 31.21 -3.10
C THR A 96 -0.15 29.86 -3.33
N ALA A 97 0.31 29.13 -4.34
CA ALA A 97 -0.17 27.79 -4.65
C ALA A 97 0.74 26.74 -4.01
N LEU A 98 0.17 25.81 -3.26
CA LEU A 98 0.83 24.69 -2.61
C LEU A 98 0.51 23.39 -3.35
N SER A 99 1.56 22.72 -3.83
CA SER A 99 1.45 21.37 -4.40
C SER A 99 1.68 20.35 -3.29
N LEU A 100 0.67 19.52 -3.04
CA LEU A 100 0.63 18.54 -1.96
C LEU A 100 0.59 17.13 -2.53
N ALA A 101 1.40 16.23 -1.97
CA ALA A 101 1.47 14.82 -2.37
C ALA A 101 1.26 13.90 -1.15
N GLY A 102 0.42 12.89 -1.30
CA GLY A 102 0.19 11.86 -0.29
C GLY A 102 1.26 10.79 -0.26
N THR A 103 1.15 9.88 0.71
CA THR A 103 2.12 8.82 0.97
C THR A 103 2.45 7.97 -0.26
N PHE A 104 1.46 7.52 -1.05
CA PHE A 104 1.75 6.71 -2.23
C PHE A 104 2.54 7.45 -3.31
N ASN A 105 2.28 8.75 -3.52
CA ASN A 105 3.05 9.55 -4.46
C ASN A 105 4.52 9.68 -4.01
N LEU A 106 4.75 9.82 -2.70
CA LEU A 106 6.10 9.83 -2.14
C LEU A 106 6.78 8.45 -2.27
N MET A 107 6.07 7.36 -1.96
CA MET A 107 6.56 5.99 -2.12
C MET A 107 6.87 5.62 -3.58
N ASN A 108 6.25 6.32 -4.54
CA ASN A 108 6.56 6.11 -5.94
C ASN A 108 7.98 6.62 -6.29
N GLU A 109 8.44 7.65 -5.60
CA GLU A 109 9.76 8.27 -5.77
C GLU A 109 10.85 7.58 -4.95
N ASP A 110 10.50 6.75 -3.97
CA ASP A 110 11.44 5.89 -3.25
C ASP A 110 12.07 4.84 -4.18
N ARG A 111 13.36 5.04 -4.50
CA ARG A 111 14.12 4.19 -5.41
C ARG A 111 14.95 3.18 -4.64
N ALA A 112 14.94 1.93 -5.08
CA ALA A 112 15.80 0.90 -4.50
C ALA A 112 17.28 1.28 -4.64
N SER A 113 18.03 1.30 -3.53
CA SER A 113 19.47 1.59 -3.52
C SER A 113 20.33 0.40 -3.95
N THR A 114 19.80 -0.82 -3.81
CA THR A 114 20.45 -2.07 -4.16
C THR A 114 19.44 -3.07 -4.72
N SER A 115 19.92 -4.10 -5.41
CA SER A 115 19.06 -5.19 -5.86
C SER A 115 18.85 -6.21 -4.73
N PHE A 116 17.64 -6.76 -4.64
CA PHE A 116 17.26 -7.83 -3.73
C PHE A 116 16.60 -8.96 -4.50
N ILE A 117 17.19 -10.16 -4.38
CA ILE A 117 16.72 -11.38 -5.02
C ILE A 117 16.56 -12.42 -3.90
N PRO A 118 15.33 -12.67 -3.42
CA PRO A 118 15.05 -13.74 -2.47
C PRO A 118 15.53 -15.09 -3.02
N ASP A 119 16.00 -15.93 -2.12
CA ASP A 119 16.29 -17.31 -2.44
C ASP A 119 14.99 -18.12 -2.60
N HIS A 120 15.09 -19.33 -3.18
CA HIS A 120 13.92 -20.18 -3.40
C HIS A 120 13.34 -20.77 -2.09
N ASN A 121 14.12 -20.76 -1.01
CA ASN A 121 13.70 -21.23 0.31
C ASN A 121 13.00 -20.13 1.12
N ASP A 122 13.15 -18.86 0.74
CA ASP A 122 12.53 -17.71 1.39
C ASP A 122 11.06 -17.96 1.73
N ALA A 123 10.71 -17.77 2.99
CA ALA A 123 9.40 -18.11 3.53
C ALA A 123 8.52 -16.87 3.72
N LYS A 124 8.99 -15.66 3.36
CA LYS A 124 8.19 -14.45 3.47
C LYS A 124 6.95 -14.56 2.57
N THR A 125 5.79 -14.40 3.21
CA THR A 125 4.50 -14.34 2.51
C THR A 125 4.35 -12.97 1.84
N VAL A 126 3.33 -12.81 0.99
CA VAL A 126 2.99 -11.48 0.46
C VAL A 126 2.78 -10.47 1.59
N LYS A 127 2.13 -10.87 2.70
CA LYS A 127 1.97 -10.02 3.89
C LYS A 127 3.30 -9.58 4.47
N ASP A 128 4.23 -10.52 4.67
CA ASP A 128 5.54 -10.24 5.25
C ASP A 128 6.33 -9.28 4.33
N LEU A 129 6.29 -9.50 3.02
CA LEU A 129 6.92 -8.61 2.03
C LEU A 129 6.30 -7.21 1.98
N LEU A 130 4.97 -7.11 2.10
CA LEU A 130 4.28 -5.81 2.16
C LEU A 130 4.68 -5.05 3.43
N LYS A 131 4.74 -5.72 4.59
CA LYS A 131 5.25 -5.12 5.83
C LYS A 131 6.69 -4.61 5.66
N GLU A 132 7.57 -5.42 5.08
CA GLU A 132 8.97 -5.05 4.86
C GLU A 132 9.10 -3.86 3.89
N LEU A 133 8.32 -3.84 2.80
CA LEU A 133 8.29 -2.73 1.84
C LEU A 133 7.75 -1.44 2.47
N CYS A 134 6.67 -1.50 3.26
CA CYS A 134 6.14 -0.31 3.93
C CYS A 134 7.13 0.23 4.97
N ALA A 135 7.77 -0.65 5.75
CA ALA A 135 8.79 -0.27 6.71
C ALA A 135 10.11 0.19 6.05
N GLY A 136 10.38 -0.23 4.81
CA GLY A 136 11.65 -0.02 4.10
C GLY A 136 12.72 -1.05 4.49
N GLN A 137 12.83 -1.34 5.79
CA GLN A 137 13.63 -2.42 6.39
C GLN A 137 13.09 -2.70 7.80
N PHE A 138 13.18 -3.95 8.27
CA PHE A 138 12.81 -4.26 9.66
C PHE A 138 13.82 -3.71 10.68
N SER A 139 13.33 -3.42 11.88
CA SER A 139 14.15 -2.89 12.99
C SER A 139 15.13 -3.95 13.50
N ALA A 140 16.27 -3.47 14.03
CA ALA A 140 17.20 -4.33 14.74
C ALA A 140 16.58 -4.84 16.04
N TRP A 141 16.94 -6.06 16.44
CA TRP A 141 16.59 -6.63 17.74
C TRP A 141 17.06 -5.72 18.90
N VAL A 142 16.27 -5.68 19.98
CA VAL A 142 16.54 -4.90 21.18
C VAL A 142 16.37 -5.79 22.41
N ALA A 143 17.30 -5.68 23.36
CA ALA A 143 17.29 -6.45 24.61
C ALA A 143 16.14 -6.06 25.54
N ASN A 144 15.67 -7.00 26.36
CA ASN A 144 14.61 -6.79 27.37
C ASN A 144 13.35 -6.09 26.83
N THR A 145 13.02 -6.35 25.56
CA THR A 145 11.96 -5.65 24.84
C THR A 145 10.80 -6.61 24.61
N THR A 146 9.59 -6.14 24.88
CA THR A 146 8.37 -6.91 24.61
C THR A 146 8.13 -6.98 23.11
N TYR A 147 7.89 -8.18 22.60
CA TYR A 147 7.55 -8.44 21.20
C TYR A 147 6.22 -9.19 21.12
N ALA A 148 5.43 -8.91 20.09
CA ALA A 148 4.18 -9.61 19.81
C ALA A 148 4.37 -10.64 18.68
N VAL A 149 3.53 -11.68 18.67
CA VAL A 149 3.50 -12.63 17.56
C VAL A 149 3.20 -11.90 16.25
N GLY A 150 4.05 -12.10 15.25
CA GLY A 150 3.97 -11.43 13.96
C GLY A 150 4.90 -10.23 13.79
N ASP A 151 5.60 -9.81 14.86
CA ASP A 151 6.69 -8.83 14.79
C ASP A 151 7.88 -9.40 14.03
N PHE A 152 8.62 -8.50 13.39
CA PHE A 152 9.82 -8.82 12.64
C PHE A 152 11.02 -8.07 13.17
N VAL A 153 12.15 -8.76 13.25
CA VAL A 153 13.44 -8.17 13.59
C VAL A 153 14.51 -8.68 12.65
N ARG A 154 15.60 -7.92 12.59
CA ARG A 154 16.90 -8.40 12.10
C ARG A 154 17.91 -8.43 13.24
N ALA A 155 18.99 -9.18 13.05
CA ALA A 155 20.11 -9.15 13.99
C ALA A 155 20.70 -7.73 14.14
N THR A 156 21.26 -7.41 15.32
CA THR A 156 21.85 -6.09 15.59
C THR A 156 22.97 -5.79 14.60
N THR A 157 23.86 -6.76 14.41
CA THR A 157 24.78 -6.85 13.27
C THR A 157 24.16 -7.74 12.22
N THR A 158 23.91 -7.21 11.01
CA THR A 158 23.21 -7.96 9.97
C THR A 158 23.91 -9.29 9.66
N ASN A 159 23.13 -10.37 9.70
CA ASN A 159 23.49 -11.68 9.18
C ASN A 159 22.80 -11.96 7.82
N GLY A 160 22.18 -10.93 7.23
CA GLY A 160 21.43 -11.00 5.98
C GLY A 160 20.08 -11.71 6.06
N LYS A 161 19.57 -11.99 7.27
CA LYS A 161 18.30 -12.68 7.50
C LYS A 161 17.35 -11.86 8.37
N VAL A 162 16.06 -12.16 8.23
CA VAL A 162 14.98 -11.58 9.04
C VAL A 162 14.21 -12.66 9.78
N PHE A 163 13.77 -12.31 10.98
CA PHE A 163 13.20 -13.23 11.96
C PHE A 163 11.82 -12.74 12.37
N LYS A 164 10.83 -13.63 12.33
CA LYS A 164 9.46 -13.35 12.76
C LYS A 164 9.21 -13.93 14.13
N CYS A 165 8.66 -13.16 15.05
CA CYS A 165 8.17 -13.66 16.31
C CYS A 165 6.98 -14.59 16.03
N THR A 166 7.12 -15.87 16.38
CA THR A 166 6.11 -16.90 16.12
C THR A 166 5.46 -17.45 17.38
N ALA A 167 6.10 -17.29 18.54
CA ALA A 167 5.51 -17.58 19.82
C ALA A 167 6.08 -16.65 20.89
N VAL A 168 5.25 -16.33 21.87
CA VAL A 168 5.64 -15.60 23.08
C VAL A 168 5.10 -16.36 24.28
N ALA A 169 5.76 -16.20 25.42
CA ALA A 169 5.34 -16.74 26.71
C ALA A 169 5.61 -15.72 27.81
N GLY A 170 5.21 -16.01 29.06
CA GLY A 170 5.64 -15.24 30.23
C GLY A 170 5.42 -13.73 30.11
N ASP A 171 6.49 -12.95 30.25
CA ASP A 171 6.45 -11.47 30.13
C ASP A 171 6.68 -10.95 28.71
N GLU A 172 6.72 -11.85 27.72
CA GLU A 172 6.81 -11.56 26.29
C GLU A 172 8.09 -10.80 25.89
N LYS A 173 9.12 -10.80 26.74
CA LYS A 173 10.37 -10.08 26.50
C LYS A 173 11.44 -10.94 25.85
N SER A 174 12.23 -10.28 25.00
CA SER A 174 13.52 -10.78 24.56
C SER A 174 14.51 -10.84 25.73
N GLY A 175 15.55 -11.66 25.58
CA GLY A 175 16.61 -11.77 26.57
C GLY A 175 17.40 -10.48 26.77
N ALA A 176 18.19 -10.45 27.84
CA ALA A 176 19.09 -9.34 28.14
C ALA A 176 20.30 -9.24 27.17
N SER A 177 20.51 -10.24 26.32
CA SER A 177 21.58 -10.31 25.32
C SER A 177 21.05 -10.98 24.06
N GLU A 178 21.55 -10.55 22.91
CA GLU A 178 21.06 -11.06 21.62
C GLU A 178 21.30 -12.57 21.50
N PRO A 179 20.30 -13.36 21.06
CA PRO A 179 20.47 -14.79 20.88
C PRO A 179 21.43 -15.10 19.73
N THR A 180 21.95 -16.34 19.71
CA THR A 180 22.62 -16.85 18.51
C THR A 180 21.56 -17.27 17.50
N TRP A 181 21.42 -16.49 16.43
CA TRP A 181 20.40 -16.71 15.40
C TRP A 181 20.65 -17.99 14.59
N ASP A 182 19.65 -18.87 14.53
CA ASP A 182 19.59 -19.91 13.50
C ASP A 182 19.18 -19.28 12.16
N THR A 183 20.07 -19.33 11.17
CA THR A 183 19.89 -18.66 9.88
C THR A 183 19.25 -19.55 8.80
N GLU A 184 18.97 -20.81 9.11
CA GLU A 184 18.24 -21.71 8.21
C GLU A 184 16.76 -21.33 8.19
N VAL A 185 16.21 -21.12 6.98
CA VAL A 185 14.83 -20.65 6.81
C VAL A 185 13.85 -21.69 7.35
N GLY A 186 12.96 -21.26 8.23
CA GLY A 186 11.99 -22.11 8.91
C GLY A 186 12.45 -22.63 10.28
N ASN A 187 13.74 -22.57 10.60
CA ASN A 187 14.23 -22.93 11.93
C ASN A 187 13.88 -21.84 12.96
N THR A 188 13.82 -22.26 14.22
CA THR A 188 13.46 -21.40 15.34
C THR A 188 14.66 -21.07 16.23
N THR A 189 14.65 -19.88 16.81
CA THR A 189 15.60 -19.43 17.84
C THR A 189 14.80 -18.99 19.06
N VAL A 190 15.07 -19.61 20.21
CA VAL A 190 14.48 -19.22 21.50
C VAL A 190 15.33 -18.10 22.09
N ASP A 191 14.67 -17.01 22.45
CA ASP A 191 15.23 -15.78 22.99
C ASP A 191 14.46 -15.41 24.25
N ASP A 192 14.83 -16.05 25.35
CA ASP A 192 14.11 -16.00 26.62
C ASP A 192 12.63 -16.39 26.46
N GLN A 193 11.72 -15.43 26.52
CA GLN A 193 10.29 -15.64 26.42
C GLN A 193 9.73 -15.49 24.99
N VAL A 194 10.57 -15.17 24.02
CA VAL A 194 10.20 -14.99 22.60
C VAL A 194 10.80 -16.12 21.76
N THR A 195 10.01 -16.71 20.86
CA THR A 195 10.50 -17.67 19.86
C THR A 195 10.42 -17.05 18.47
N TRP A 196 11.58 -16.91 17.86
CA TRP A 196 11.76 -16.36 16.52
C TRP A 196 11.85 -17.46 15.47
N THR A 197 11.31 -17.24 14.28
CA THR A 197 11.48 -18.12 13.11
C THR A 197 12.18 -17.37 11.99
N CYS A 198 13.24 -17.94 11.41
CA CYS A 198 13.92 -17.35 10.25
C CYS A 198 12.99 -17.38 9.02
N ARG A 199 12.74 -16.21 8.41
CA ARG A 199 11.81 -16.08 7.26
C ARG A 199 12.51 -15.95 5.92
N GLY A 200 13.81 -15.68 5.87
CA GLY A 200 14.55 -15.54 4.62
C GLY A 200 15.47 -14.33 4.61
N GLY A 201 15.81 -13.88 3.40
CA GLY A 201 16.75 -12.78 3.20
C GLY A 201 16.20 -11.44 3.70
N GLU A 202 17.10 -10.60 4.22
CA GLU A 202 16.82 -9.21 4.58
C GLU A 202 16.80 -8.30 3.34
N MET A 203 15.75 -7.50 3.17
CA MET A 203 15.65 -6.51 2.09
C MET A 203 16.19 -5.16 2.56
N THR A 204 17.42 -4.84 2.14
CA THR A 204 18.08 -3.55 2.44
C THR A 204 17.90 -2.50 1.33
N SER A 205 17.25 -2.87 0.22
CA SER A 205 17.03 -2.00 -0.95
C SER A 205 16.36 -0.68 -0.62
N TYR A 206 15.55 -0.62 0.43
CA TYR A 206 14.79 0.57 0.83
C TYR A 206 15.17 1.06 2.24
N SER A 207 16.34 0.70 2.77
CA SER A 207 16.79 1.08 4.13
C SER A 207 16.90 2.59 4.40
N HIS A 208 16.96 3.39 3.34
CA HIS A 208 17.16 4.85 3.39
C HIS A 208 15.85 5.64 3.30
N VAL A 209 14.71 4.96 3.17
CA VAL A 209 13.40 5.59 2.95
C VAL A 209 12.64 5.76 4.27
N LYS A 210 11.56 6.55 4.26
CA LYS A 210 10.68 6.66 5.41
C LYS A 210 9.89 5.36 5.65
N ALA A 211 9.89 4.89 6.89
CA ALA A 211 9.07 3.78 7.33
C ALA A 211 7.60 4.20 7.48
N TYR A 212 6.70 3.32 7.03
CA TYR A 212 5.25 3.41 7.19
C TYR A 212 4.72 2.13 7.84
N THR A 213 3.71 2.26 8.70
CA THR A 213 3.02 1.10 9.27
C THR A 213 2.06 0.49 8.25
N ALA A 214 2.01 -0.84 8.21
CA ALA A 214 1.11 -1.61 7.36
C ALA A 214 0.08 -2.34 8.22
N THR A 215 -1.19 -2.03 8.02
CA THR A 215 -2.32 -2.59 8.77
C THR A 215 -3.19 -3.42 7.85
N PHE A 216 -3.68 -4.56 8.35
CA PHE A 216 -4.40 -5.56 7.56
C PHE A 216 -5.78 -5.76 8.17
N ASP A 217 -6.78 -5.12 7.58
CA ASP A 217 -8.17 -5.15 8.07
C ASP A 217 -8.84 -6.49 7.77
N ASP A 218 -8.34 -7.22 6.76
CA ASP A 218 -8.84 -8.52 6.33
C ASP A 218 -7.69 -9.50 6.11
N THR A 219 -7.85 -10.74 6.56
CA THR A 219 -6.86 -11.82 6.42
C THR A 219 -7.42 -13.08 5.74
N THR A 220 -8.62 -13.00 5.17
CA THR A 220 -9.36 -14.13 4.59
C THR A 220 -8.83 -14.58 3.22
N GLY A 221 -7.97 -13.79 2.58
CA GLY A 221 -7.37 -14.13 1.29
C GLY A 221 -6.08 -14.96 1.39
N ILE A 222 -5.33 -15.02 0.28
CA ILE A 222 -4.08 -15.79 0.20
C ILE A 222 -2.84 -15.02 0.70
N ILE A 223 -3.03 -13.84 1.30
CA ILE A 223 -1.95 -12.92 1.68
C ILE A 223 -0.99 -13.53 2.74
N ASP A 224 -1.53 -14.36 3.63
CA ASP A 224 -0.82 -15.06 4.70
C ASP A 224 -0.22 -16.41 4.26
N THR A 225 -0.57 -16.92 3.06
CA THR A 225 -0.16 -18.27 2.62
C THR A 225 0.67 -18.28 1.34
N PHE A 226 0.52 -17.27 0.47
CA PHE A 226 1.30 -17.19 -0.75
C PHE A 226 2.66 -16.56 -0.49
N ALA A 227 3.73 -17.30 -0.82
CA ALA A 227 5.12 -16.86 -0.73
C ALA A 227 5.71 -16.76 -2.16
N PRO A 228 5.93 -15.54 -2.69
CA PRO A 228 6.43 -15.35 -4.06
C PRO A 228 7.86 -15.88 -4.29
N LYS A 229 8.70 -15.96 -3.25
CA LYS A 229 10.08 -16.49 -3.32
C LYS A 229 10.90 -15.79 -4.42
N ASP A 230 11.60 -16.57 -5.25
CA ASP A 230 12.44 -16.16 -6.37
C ASP A 230 11.69 -15.43 -7.51
N SER A 231 10.35 -15.45 -7.48
CA SER A 231 9.50 -14.71 -8.42
C SER A 231 9.35 -13.24 -8.05
N PHE A 232 9.58 -12.87 -6.78
CA PHE A 232 9.67 -11.48 -6.36
C PHE A 232 11.12 -11.01 -6.48
N ARG A 233 11.36 -9.88 -7.14
CA ARG A 233 12.69 -9.31 -7.31
C ARG A 233 12.63 -7.80 -7.26
N VAL A 234 13.62 -7.20 -6.63
CA VAL A 234 13.85 -5.76 -6.63
C VAL A 234 15.18 -5.51 -7.33
N TYR A 235 15.16 -4.70 -8.38
CA TYR A 235 16.36 -4.24 -9.05
C TYR A 235 16.70 -2.83 -8.59
N LEU A 236 17.95 -2.42 -8.83
CA LEU A 236 18.39 -1.04 -8.58
C LEU A 236 17.43 -0.04 -9.24
N ASN A 237 17.09 1.02 -8.52
CA ASN A 237 16.16 2.08 -8.90
C ASN A 237 14.68 1.68 -9.06
N ASP A 238 14.30 0.44 -8.74
CA ASP A 238 12.89 0.08 -8.75
C ASP A 238 12.11 0.90 -7.70
N SER A 239 10.97 1.44 -8.13
CA SER A 239 10.03 2.13 -7.24
C SER A 239 9.47 1.18 -6.19
N ARG A 240 9.51 1.60 -4.92
CA ARG A 240 8.88 0.87 -3.81
C ARG A 240 7.39 0.63 -4.05
N LEU A 241 6.67 1.65 -4.50
CA LEU A 241 5.25 1.52 -4.85
C LEU A 241 5.00 0.52 -5.97
N SER A 242 5.88 0.44 -6.98
CA SER A 242 5.74 -0.54 -8.06
C SER A 242 5.85 -1.98 -7.55
N LYS A 243 6.64 -2.24 -6.50
CA LYS A 243 6.78 -3.57 -5.91
C LYS A 243 5.55 -3.95 -5.07
N ILE A 244 5.00 -2.99 -4.33
CA ILE A 244 3.73 -3.15 -3.62
C ILE A 244 2.60 -3.47 -4.61
N LYS A 245 2.48 -2.69 -5.70
CA LYS A 245 1.52 -2.95 -6.79
C LYS A 245 1.66 -4.34 -7.40
N GLY A 246 2.90 -4.77 -7.66
CA GLY A 246 3.21 -6.08 -8.21
C GLY A 246 2.73 -7.21 -7.30
N LEU A 247 2.98 -7.11 -6.00
CA LEU A 247 2.52 -8.08 -5.00
C LEU A 247 0.99 -8.10 -4.89
N MET A 248 0.35 -6.92 -4.85
CA MET A 248 -1.09 -6.80 -4.69
C MET A 248 -1.88 -7.43 -5.85
N ARG A 249 -1.33 -7.39 -7.07
CA ARG A 249 -1.94 -8.02 -8.25
C ARG A 249 -2.20 -9.52 -8.09
N HIS A 250 -1.43 -10.20 -7.25
CA HIS A 250 -1.56 -11.64 -7.05
C HIS A 250 -2.62 -12.02 -6.01
N ILE A 251 -2.99 -11.10 -5.12
CA ILE A 251 -3.79 -11.41 -3.92
C ILE A 251 -5.20 -10.83 -3.94
N GLY A 252 -5.51 -9.87 -4.83
CA GLY A 252 -6.87 -9.30 -4.97
C GLY A 252 -7.23 -8.28 -3.89
N TYR A 253 -6.26 -7.85 -3.09
CA TYR A 253 -6.43 -6.82 -2.07
C TYR A 253 -6.42 -5.42 -2.68
N LYS A 254 -7.01 -4.48 -1.95
CA LYS A 254 -6.90 -3.03 -2.14
C LYS A 254 -6.18 -2.40 -0.96
N CYS A 255 -5.68 -1.20 -1.15
CA CYS A 255 -5.02 -0.45 -0.09
C CYS A 255 -5.44 1.02 -0.11
N ARG A 256 -5.44 1.64 1.07
CA ARG A 256 -5.62 3.08 1.24
C ARG A 256 -4.75 3.55 2.40
N VAL A 257 -4.43 4.84 2.40
CA VAL A 257 -3.83 5.48 3.57
C VAL A 257 -4.95 6.13 4.35
N GLU A 258 -4.97 5.95 5.66
CA GLU A 258 -5.99 6.53 6.54
C GLU A 258 -5.45 7.76 7.29
N ASP A 259 -6.29 8.34 8.14
CA ASP A 259 -5.96 9.54 8.92
C ASP A 259 -4.96 9.27 10.06
N ASP A 260 -4.77 8.01 10.41
CA ASP A 260 -3.73 7.48 11.31
C ASP A 260 -2.34 7.36 10.66
N GLU A 261 -2.21 7.75 9.39
CA GLU A 261 -0.99 7.68 8.57
C GLU A 261 -0.55 6.26 8.19
N GLU A 262 -1.33 5.24 8.55
CA GLU A 262 -1.04 3.85 8.25
C GLU A 262 -1.57 3.46 6.88
N ILE A 263 -0.94 2.43 6.31
CA ILE A 263 -1.36 1.85 5.03
C ILE A 263 -2.23 0.63 5.32
N HIS A 264 -3.54 0.79 5.14
CA HIS A 264 -4.52 -0.27 5.34
C HIS A 264 -4.64 -1.13 4.09
N PHE A 265 -4.57 -2.44 4.26
CA PHE A 265 -4.81 -3.45 3.24
C PHE A 265 -6.08 -4.23 3.57
N PHE A 266 -7.00 -4.27 2.61
CA PHE A 266 -8.32 -4.87 2.81
C PHE A 266 -8.85 -5.50 1.51
N ILE A 267 -9.83 -6.38 1.65
CA ILE A 267 -10.63 -6.87 0.53
C ILE A 267 -11.87 -5.98 0.43
N PRO A 268 -12.17 -5.36 -0.72
CA PRO A 268 -13.36 -4.52 -0.84
C PRO A 268 -14.62 -5.38 -0.66
N VAL A 269 -15.56 -4.93 0.16
CA VAL A 269 -16.86 -5.58 0.31
C VAL A 269 -17.67 -5.30 -0.96
N THR A 270 -17.92 -6.34 -1.76
CA THR A 270 -18.66 -6.22 -3.03
C THR A 270 -20.13 -6.65 -2.93
N SER A 271 -20.65 -6.89 -1.73
CA SER A 271 -22.05 -7.26 -1.48
C SER A 271 -22.56 -6.70 -0.15
N GLY A 272 -23.69 -6.01 -0.14
CA GLY A 272 -24.28 -5.38 1.05
C GLY A 272 -25.44 -4.43 0.73
N SER A 273 -26.17 -4.05 1.79
CA SER A 273 -27.41 -3.25 1.89
C SER A 273 -28.22 -2.99 0.61
N THR A 274 -29.33 -3.72 0.47
CA THR A 274 -30.46 -3.35 -0.38
C THR A 274 -31.07 -2.05 0.12
N TYR A 275 -31.26 -1.06 -0.75
CA TYR A 275 -31.96 0.19 -0.45
C TYR A 275 -33.39 0.12 -1.01
N ASP A 276 -34.36 0.79 -0.35
CA ASP A 276 -35.79 0.73 -0.70
C ASP A 276 -36.12 1.33 -2.08
N GLU A 277 -35.25 2.19 -2.62
CA GLU A 277 -35.34 2.71 -3.99
C GLU A 277 -34.01 2.48 -4.71
N GLU A 278 -33.94 1.40 -5.49
CA GLU A 278 -32.80 1.15 -6.38
C GLU A 278 -32.98 1.90 -7.70
N TYR A 279 -32.17 2.93 -7.91
CA TYR A 279 -31.89 3.42 -9.25
C TYR A 279 -31.30 2.26 -10.06
N ASN A 280 -32.07 1.78 -11.03
CA ASN A 280 -31.70 0.60 -11.80
C ASN A 280 -30.57 0.94 -12.78
N ASP A 281 -29.45 0.23 -12.70
CA ASP A 281 -28.30 0.38 -13.61
C ASP A 281 -28.50 -0.38 -14.95
N ALA A 282 -29.68 -0.97 -15.17
CA ALA A 282 -30.05 -1.59 -16.44
C ALA A 282 -30.08 -0.54 -17.56
N VAL A 283 -29.65 -0.95 -18.76
CA VAL A 283 -29.70 -0.12 -19.98
C VAL A 283 -31.15 0.16 -20.44
N THR A 284 -32.13 -0.40 -19.72
CA THR A 284 -33.55 -0.38 -20.07
C THR A 284 -34.41 0.43 -19.09
N GLY A 285 -33.80 1.13 -18.12
CA GLY A 285 -34.49 1.89 -17.08
C GLY A 285 -34.30 3.41 -17.17
N HIS A 286 -34.99 4.15 -16.29
CA HIS A 286 -34.77 5.57 -16.06
C HIS A 286 -33.55 5.74 -15.13
N ASN A 287 -32.38 5.99 -15.71
CA ASN A 287 -31.14 6.10 -14.94
C ASN A 287 -30.89 7.58 -14.59
N PHE A 288 -30.66 7.87 -13.32
CA PHE A 288 -30.33 9.23 -12.83
C PHE A 288 -28.93 9.69 -13.29
N PHE A 289 -28.03 8.75 -13.61
CA PHE A 289 -26.69 9.01 -14.12
C PHE A 289 -26.56 8.57 -15.59
N GLU A 290 -25.83 9.35 -16.39
CA GLU A 290 -25.45 8.98 -17.75
C GLU A 290 -24.53 7.74 -17.71
N LYS A 291 -25.00 6.62 -18.29
CA LYS A 291 -24.26 5.35 -18.32
C LYS A 291 -23.77 5.04 -19.73
N GLY A 292 -22.46 5.06 -19.94
CA GLY A 292 -21.82 4.51 -21.13
C GLY A 292 -21.34 3.08 -20.90
N VAL A 293 -21.98 2.08 -21.49
CA VAL A 293 -21.47 0.68 -21.49
C VAL A 293 -20.59 0.43 -22.70
N ARG A 294 -19.32 0.04 -22.48
CA ARG A 294 -18.42 -0.42 -23.54
C ARG A 294 -18.20 -1.92 -23.40
N LYS A 295 -18.78 -2.71 -24.31
CA LYS A 295 -18.46 -4.13 -24.44
C LYS A 295 -17.20 -4.25 -25.30
N ARG A 296 -16.08 -4.65 -24.70
CA ARG A 296 -14.82 -4.95 -25.42
C ARG A 296 -14.43 -6.40 -25.16
N VAL A 297 -13.72 -7.01 -26.10
CA VAL A 297 -13.07 -8.29 -25.86
C VAL A 297 -12.01 -8.08 -24.77
N ILE A 298 -12.09 -8.83 -23.68
CA ILE A 298 -11.10 -8.80 -22.60
C ILE A 298 -9.95 -9.71 -23.03
N ILE A 299 -8.77 -9.11 -23.24
CA ILE A 299 -7.54 -9.82 -23.55
C ILE A 299 -6.50 -9.39 -22.53
N PRO A 300 -5.94 -10.32 -21.73
CA PRO A 300 -6.23 -11.76 -21.70
C PRO A 300 -7.56 -12.08 -21.01
N GLY A 301 -8.33 -13.02 -21.57
CA GLY A 301 -9.59 -13.51 -20.95
C GLY A 301 -9.42 -14.84 -20.21
N TYR A 302 -8.20 -15.35 -20.10
CA TYR A 302 -7.89 -16.64 -19.49
C TYR A 302 -6.46 -16.65 -18.93
N PHE A 303 -6.32 -16.98 -17.64
CA PHE A 303 -5.03 -17.16 -16.96
C PHE A 303 -4.88 -18.60 -16.47
N VAL A 304 -3.71 -19.19 -16.74
CA VAL A 304 -3.26 -20.44 -16.13
C VAL A 304 -2.09 -20.11 -15.19
N VAL A 305 -2.21 -20.54 -13.95
CA VAL A 305 -1.13 -20.50 -12.97
C VAL A 305 -0.73 -21.92 -12.65
N SER A 306 0.56 -22.21 -12.73
CA SER A 306 1.07 -23.55 -12.46
C SER A 306 2.43 -23.53 -11.78
N SER A 307 2.80 -24.66 -11.18
CA SER A 307 4.17 -24.94 -10.80
C SER A 307 5.04 -25.06 -12.05
N HIS A 308 6.29 -24.61 -11.97
CA HIS A 308 7.23 -24.85 -13.07
C HIS A 308 7.46 -26.37 -13.24
N PRO A 309 7.57 -26.90 -14.47
CA PRO A 309 7.80 -28.33 -14.69
C PRO A 309 9.05 -28.88 -14.00
N ASP A 310 10.10 -28.06 -13.91
CA ASP A 310 11.37 -28.43 -13.26
C ASP A 310 11.35 -28.26 -11.72
N HIS A 311 10.27 -27.75 -11.13
CA HIS A 311 10.17 -27.70 -9.68
C HIS A 311 9.96 -29.10 -9.09
N LEU A 312 10.75 -29.40 -8.06
CA LEU A 312 10.62 -30.63 -7.30
C LEU A 312 9.64 -30.46 -6.13
N SER A 313 9.28 -31.58 -5.50
CA SER A 313 8.54 -31.58 -4.23
C SER A 313 9.19 -30.62 -3.22
N PRO A 314 8.42 -29.80 -2.48
CA PRO A 314 6.96 -29.81 -2.36
C PRO A 314 6.21 -28.94 -3.39
N PHE A 315 6.89 -28.36 -4.38
CA PHE A 315 6.32 -27.37 -5.31
C PHE A 315 6.01 -27.94 -6.70
N ALA A 316 5.87 -29.26 -6.83
CA ALA A 316 5.68 -29.93 -8.11
C ALA A 316 4.20 -30.22 -8.40
N GLY A 317 3.78 -30.04 -9.65
CA GLY A 317 2.53 -30.61 -10.15
C GLY A 317 1.25 -29.83 -9.82
N PHE A 318 1.32 -28.59 -9.32
CA PHE A 318 0.11 -27.79 -9.09
C PHE A 318 -0.27 -26.96 -10.31
N THR A 319 -1.58 -26.83 -10.55
CA THR A 319 -2.14 -26.00 -11.62
C THR A 319 -3.53 -25.50 -11.24
N GLY A 320 -3.90 -24.34 -11.77
CA GLY A 320 -5.20 -23.72 -11.61
C GLY A 320 -5.42 -22.67 -12.69
N PHE A 321 -6.67 -22.29 -12.91
CA PHE A 321 -7.01 -21.32 -13.94
C PHE A 321 -8.19 -20.45 -13.53
N ALA A 322 -8.31 -19.30 -14.18
CA ALA A 322 -9.49 -18.48 -14.16
C ALA A 322 -9.73 -17.93 -15.56
N LYS A 323 -11.00 -17.75 -15.91
CA LYS A 323 -11.41 -17.26 -17.22
C LYS A 323 -12.63 -16.36 -17.10
N ASP A 324 -12.76 -15.45 -18.05
CA ASP A 324 -13.95 -14.62 -18.18
C ASP A 324 -15.17 -15.45 -18.63
N THR A 325 -16.35 -15.10 -18.15
CA THR A 325 -17.62 -15.80 -18.45
C THR A 325 -17.89 -15.90 -19.96
N GLY A 326 -17.49 -14.89 -20.75
CA GLY A 326 -17.70 -14.86 -22.20
C GLY A 326 -16.57 -15.51 -23.02
N TYR A 327 -15.50 -15.98 -22.39
CA TYR A 327 -14.28 -16.41 -23.09
C TYR A 327 -14.52 -17.54 -24.08
N ASP A 328 -15.27 -18.58 -23.70
CA ASP A 328 -15.48 -19.76 -24.55
C ASP A 328 -16.31 -19.45 -25.80
N ALA A 329 -17.12 -18.38 -25.77
CA ALA A 329 -17.94 -17.93 -26.88
C ALA A 329 -17.17 -17.08 -27.91
N LEU A 330 -15.92 -16.69 -27.60
CA LEU A 330 -15.08 -15.94 -28.51
C LEU A 330 -14.57 -16.85 -29.64
N PRO A 331 -14.40 -16.31 -30.87
CA PRO A 331 -13.65 -16.99 -31.92
C PRO A 331 -12.26 -17.43 -31.44
N THR A 332 -11.77 -18.58 -31.92
CA THR A 332 -10.49 -19.17 -31.48
C THR A 332 -9.31 -18.21 -31.60
N ASP A 333 -9.31 -17.35 -32.62
CA ASP A 333 -8.26 -16.33 -32.82
C ASP A 333 -8.19 -15.32 -31.66
N LEU A 334 -9.30 -15.10 -30.95
CA LEU A 334 -9.43 -14.17 -29.83
C LEU A 334 -9.33 -14.85 -28.46
N GLN A 335 -9.30 -16.18 -28.41
CA GLN A 335 -9.13 -16.97 -27.18
C GLN A 335 -7.67 -16.97 -26.70
N LYS A 336 -7.14 -15.79 -26.35
CA LYS A 336 -5.75 -15.66 -25.86
C LYS A 336 -5.62 -16.09 -24.39
N ARG A 337 -4.60 -16.89 -24.10
CA ARG A 337 -4.27 -17.42 -22.77
C ARG A 337 -2.93 -16.89 -22.30
N ILE A 338 -2.81 -16.60 -21.01
CA ILE A 338 -1.53 -16.31 -20.37
C ILE A 338 -1.19 -17.41 -19.37
N TYR A 339 0.06 -17.87 -19.45
CA TYR A 339 0.62 -18.86 -18.54
C TYR A 339 1.60 -18.17 -17.60
N LYS A 340 1.51 -18.48 -16.30
CA LYS A 340 2.42 -17.99 -15.27
C LYS A 340 2.90 -19.15 -14.42
N TYR A 341 4.21 -19.16 -14.15
CA TYR A 341 4.83 -20.12 -13.24
C TYR A 341 5.16 -19.46 -11.92
N PHE A 342 4.83 -20.15 -10.82
CA PHE A 342 5.13 -19.73 -9.45
C PHE A 342 5.49 -20.95 -8.59
N ARG A 343 6.15 -20.72 -7.45
CA ARG A 343 6.33 -21.73 -6.39
C ARG A 343 5.09 -21.77 -5.50
N VAL A 344 4.08 -22.47 -5.99
CA VAL A 344 2.78 -22.65 -5.34
C VAL A 344 2.74 -23.93 -4.51
N THR A 345 1.84 -23.98 -3.53
CA THR A 345 1.70 -25.12 -2.61
C THR A 345 0.40 -25.91 -2.79
N SER A 346 -0.54 -25.43 -3.62
CA SER A 346 -1.79 -26.15 -3.91
C SER A 346 -2.47 -25.67 -5.20
N ASN A 347 -3.35 -26.51 -5.76
CA ASN A 347 -4.21 -26.13 -6.89
C ASN A 347 -5.19 -25.01 -6.54
N ALA A 348 -5.68 -24.98 -5.29
CA ALA A 348 -6.56 -23.91 -4.80
C ALA A 348 -5.85 -22.55 -4.86
N GLN A 349 -4.59 -22.50 -4.40
CA GLN A 349 -3.76 -21.29 -4.48
C GLN A 349 -3.56 -20.84 -5.93
N CYS A 350 -3.29 -21.76 -6.87
CA CYS A 350 -3.20 -21.42 -8.30
C CYS A 350 -4.48 -20.77 -8.83
N THR A 351 -5.64 -21.34 -8.51
CA THR A 351 -6.94 -20.82 -8.94
C THR A 351 -7.21 -19.43 -8.36
N SER A 352 -6.90 -19.19 -7.08
CA SER A 352 -7.03 -17.87 -6.45
C SER A 352 -6.13 -16.83 -7.14
N ILE A 353 -4.86 -17.15 -7.38
CA ILE A 353 -3.93 -16.24 -8.08
C ILE A 353 -4.44 -15.95 -9.49
N ALA A 354 -4.89 -16.97 -10.23
CA ALA A 354 -5.42 -16.79 -11.57
C ALA A 354 -6.68 -15.89 -11.58
N GLY A 355 -7.58 -16.07 -10.60
CA GLY A 355 -8.76 -15.23 -10.42
C GLY A 355 -8.41 -13.76 -10.18
N ASN A 356 -7.45 -13.51 -9.28
CA ASN A 356 -6.97 -12.16 -9.00
C ASN A 356 -6.31 -11.50 -10.23
N LEU A 357 -5.50 -12.26 -10.98
CA LEU A 357 -4.88 -11.78 -12.22
C LEU A 357 -5.89 -11.44 -13.33
N LEU A 358 -7.08 -12.06 -13.31
CA LEU A 358 -8.15 -11.78 -14.28
C LEU A 358 -8.88 -10.46 -13.98
N ILE A 359 -9.00 -10.09 -12.70
CA ILE A 359 -9.73 -8.89 -12.25
C ILE A 359 -8.86 -7.62 -12.39
N HIS A 360 -7.52 -7.76 -12.30
CA HIS A 360 -6.54 -6.67 -12.44
C HIS A 360 -5.95 -6.57 -13.84
#